data_AF-A0A9R0I0Q5-F1
#
_entry.id   AF-A0A9R0I0Q5-F1
#
_cell.length_a   1.000
_cell.length_b   1.000
_cell.length_c   1.000
_cell.angle_alpha   90.00
_cell.angle_beta   90.00
_cell.angle_gamma   90.00
#
_symmetry.space_group_name_H-M   'P 1'
#
loop_
_entity.id
_entity.type
_entity.pdbx_description
1 polymer ?
#
loop_
_entity_poly.entity_id
_entity_poly.type
_entity_poly.pdbx_seq_one_letter_code
_entity_poly.pdbx_strand_id
1 'polypeptide(L)'
;MENYMICGCFARKFEKAELQPPSDIKQLFDKYAECGPHMTAEHLQKFIVEVQGDPNATVAEAERIIEDIKSRRKHPHMPLFSTTARKTFNLDEFFSYLFSIDLNPPINPKVHQDMTAPLSHYFIN
;
A
#
# COMPACT_ATOMS: atom_id res chain seq x y z
N MET A 1 -7.51 -22.90 -2.74
CA MET A 1 -8.87 -23.41 -2.48
C MET A 1 -8.73 -24.53 -1.47
N GLU A 2 -9.27 -24.35 -0.26
CA GLU A 2 -9.23 -25.37 0.78
C GLU A 2 -10.68 -25.71 1.16
N ASN A 3 -11.07 -26.97 0.96
CA ASN A 3 -12.39 -27.46 1.32
C ASN A 3 -12.25 -28.30 2.59
N TYR A 4 -12.91 -27.87 3.67
CA TYR A 4 -13.01 -28.65 4.90
C TYR A 4 -14.44 -29.20 4.99
N MET A 5 -14.57 -30.53 5.09
CA MET A 5 -15.86 -31.17 5.36
C MET A 5 -16.17 -31.08 6.85
N ILE A 6 -17.32 -30.51 7.19
CA ILE A 6 -17.85 -30.56 8.56
C ILE A 6 -19.11 -31.42 8.50
N CYS A 7 -19.10 -32.54 9.24
CA CYS A 7 -20.21 -33.49 9.34
C CYS A 7 -20.71 -34.04 7.98
N GLY A 8 -19.86 -34.82 7.28
CA GLY A 8 -20.21 -35.88 6.30
C GLY A 8 -21.11 -35.59 5.09
N CYS A 9 -21.79 -34.45 5.05
CA CYS A 9 -22.82 -34.08 4.07
C CYS A 9 -22.81 -32.58 3.77
N PHE A 10 -22.10 -31.75 4.55
CA PHE A 10 -22.00 -30.31 4.35
C PHE A 10 -20.57 -29.89 4.01
N ALA A 11 -20.37 -29.42 2.78
CA ALA A 11 -19.14 -28.74 2.38
C ALA A 11 -19.27 -27.26 2.76
N ARG A 12 -18.54 -26.81 3.79
CA ARG A 12 -18.46 -25.39 4.11
C ARG A 12 -17.40 -24.76 3.22
N LYS A 13 -17.81 -23.81 2.38
CA LYS A 13 -16.90 -22.99 1.59
C LYS A 13 -16.42 -21.83 2.46
N PHE A 14 -15.14 -21.81 2.79
CA PHE A 14 -14.50 -20.59 3.29
C PHE A 14 -14.03 -19.81 2.06
N GLU A 15 -14.89 -18.92 1.58
CA GLU A 15 -14.45 -17.86 0.69
C GLU A 15 -13.57 -16.95 1.55
N LYS A 16 -12.30 -16.77 1.17
CA LYS A 16 -11.52 -15.65 1.72
C LYS A 16 -12.35 -14.43 1.38
N ALA A 17 -12.89 -13.74 2.38
CA ALA A 17 -13.46 -12.43 2.16
C ALA A 17 -12.32 -11.61 1.54
N GLU A 18 -12.38 -11.37 0.23
CA GLU A 18 -11.49 -10.41 -0.39
C GLU A 18 -11.75 -9.10 0.34
N LEU A 19 -10.73 -8.60 1.03
CA LEU A 19 -10.81 -7.34 1.77
C LEU A 19 -11.06 -6.25 0.74
N GLN A 20 -12.33 -5.96 0.51
CA GLN A 20 -12.75 -4.84 -0.31
C GLN A 20 -12.32 -3.56 0.43
N PRO A 21 -11.77 -2.56 -0.30
CA PRO A 21 -11.42 -1.30 0.32
C PRO A 21 -12.63 -0.69 1.06
N PRO A 22 -12.48 -0.28 2.34
CA PRO A 22 -13.53 0.42 3.07
C PRO A 22 -13.95 1.73 2.37
N SER A 23 -15.15 2.25 2.68
CA SER A 23 -15.74 3.38 1.96
C SER A 23 -14.95 4.69 2.07
N ASP A 24 -14.34 4.93 3.22
CA ASP A 24 -13.42 6.05 3.46
C ASP A 24 -12.18 5.98 2.57
N ILE A 25 -11.61 4.78 2.37
CA ILE A 25 -10.48 4.58 1.44
C ILE A 25 -10.90 4.84 0.00
N LYS A 26 -12.11 4.46 -0.41
CA LYS A 26 -12.64 4.76 -1.75
C LYS A 26 -12.75 6.26 -1.96
N GLN A 27 -13.35 6.98 -1.00
CA GLN A 27 -13.46 8.45 -1.06
C GLN A 27 -12.10 9.13 -1.08
N LEU A 28 -11.14 8.60 -0.32
CA LEU A 28 -9.77 9.11 -0.30
C LEU A 28 -9.09 8.92 -1.66
N PHE A 29 -9.22 7.73 -2.26
CA PHE A 29 -8.73 7.47 -3.61
C PHE A 29 -9.37 8.42 -4.62
N ASP A 30 -10.70 8.55 -4.62
CA ASP A 30 -11.42 9.43 -5.56
C ASP A 30 -10.97 10.90 -5.42
N LYS A 31 -10.74 11.37 -4.19
CA LYS A 31 -10.25 12.72 -3.92
C LYS A 31 -8.88 12.96 -4.55
N TYR A 32 -7.94 12.03 -4.38
CA TYR A 32 -6.56 12.22 -4.86
C TYR A 32 -6.38 11.82 -6.32
N ALA A 33 -7.18 10.89 -6.84
CA ALA A 33 -7.23 10.53 -8.25
C ALA A 33 -8.05 11.52 -9.11
N GLU A 34 -8.55 12.61 -8.52
CA GLU A 34 -9.38 13.62 -9.18
C GLU A 34 -10.63 13.02 -9.87
N CYS A 35 -11.30 12.09 -9.17
CA CYS A 35 -12.41 11.28 -9.68
C CYS A 35 -12.07 10.45 -10.94
N GLY A 36 -10.78 10.27 -11.24
CA GLY A 36 -10.28 9.42 -12.31
C GLY A 36 -10.20 7.94 -11.92
N PRO A 37 -10.14 7.03 -12.89
CA PRO A 37 -10.02 5.60 -12.64
C PRO A 37 -8.65 5.19 -12.07
N HIS A 38 -7.66 6.09 -12.16
CA HIS A 38 -6.27 5.82 -11.84
C HIS A 38 -5.61 7.01 -11.13
N MET A 39 -4.79 6.70 -10.12
CA MET A 39 -3.96 7.67 -9.41
C MET A 39 -2.55 7.68 -10.04
N THR A 40 -2.06 8.83 -10.50
CA THR A 40 -0.69 8.96 -11.04
C THR A 40 0.34 9.08 -9.93
N ALA A 41 1.63 9.12 -10.28
CA ALA A 41 2.69 9.36 -9.32
C ALA A 41 2.60 10.75 -8.67
N GLU A 42 2.16 11.77 -9.40
CA GLU A 42 1.90 13.11 -8.87
C GLU A 42 0.75 13.10 -7.86
N HIS A 43 -0.34 12.39 -8.18
CA HIS A 43 -1.46 12.22 -7.27
C HIS A 43 -1.05 11.48 -5.99
N LEU A 44 -0.26 10.41 -6.12
CA LEU A 44 0.27 9.66 -4.98
C LEU A 44 1.23 10.50 -4.13
N GLN A 45 2.12 11.26 -4.77
CA GLN A 45 3.04 12.16 -4.07
C GLN A 45 2.27 13.20 -3.25
N LYS A 46 1.21 13.79 -3.82
CA LYS A 46 0.33 14.71 -3.10
C LYS A 46 -0.34 14.05 -1.90
N PHE A 47 -0.81 12.81 -2.05
CA PHE A 47 -1.35 12.02 -0.94
C PHE A 47 -0.31 11.80 0.17
N ILE A 48 0.93 11.45 -0.18
CA ILE A 48 2.00 11.22 0.79
C ILE A 48 2.31 12.51 1.57
N VAL A 49 2.41 13.64 0.88
CA VAL A 49 2.69 14.93 1.53
C VAL A 49 1.54 15.35 2.46
N GLU A 50 0.30 15.32 1.97
CA GLU A 50 -0.84 15.90 2.68
C GLU A 50 -1.42 14.98 3.76
N VAL A 51 -1.37 13.66 3.57
CA VAL A 51 -2.03 12.67 4.44
C VAL A 51 -1.01 11.90 5.28
N GLN A 52 0.11 11.46 4.69
CA GLN A 52 1.16 10.74 5.42
C GLN A 52 2.14 11.67 6.14
N GLY A 53 2.14 12.96 5.78
CA GLY A 53 2.92 13.99 6.48
C GLY A 53 4.41 13.97 6.14
N ASP A 54 4.82 13.44 4.99
CA ASP A 54 6.19 13.55 4.50
C ASP A 54 6.32 14.71 3.50
N PRO A 55 6.77 15.92 3.93
CA PRO A 55 6.87 17.08 3.05
C PRO A 55 7.97 16.96 2.00
N ASN A 56 8.89 16.00 2.14
CA ASN A 56 10.01 15.82 1.23
C ASN A 56 9.74 14.75 0.17
N ALA A 57 8.56 14.12 0.20
CA ALA A 57 8.20 13.08 -0.75
C ALA A 57 8.29 13.58 -2.20
N THR A 58 9.01 12.82 -3.02
CA THR A 58 9.27 13.18 -4.43
C THR A 58 8.39 12.37 -5.39
N VAL A 59 8.11 12.93 -6.57
CA VAL A 59 7.36 12.22 -7.62
C VAL A 59 8.10 10.95 -8.07
N ALA A 60 9.42 11.00 -8.16
CA ALA A 60 10.24 9.83 -8.51
C ALA A 60 10.16 8.71 -7.46
N GLU A 61 10.05 9.05 -6.17
CA GLU A 61 9.80 8.08 -5.13
C GLU A 61 8.40 7.46 -5.24
N ALA A 62 7.38 8.28 -5.48
CA ALA A 62 6.03 7.81 -5.74
C ALA A 62 5.97 6.87 -6.97
N GLU A 63 6.66 7.18 -8.07
CA GLU A 63 6.77 6.29 -9.23
C GLU A 63 7.36 4.92 -8.84
N ARG A 64 8.45 4.90 -8.05
CA ARG A 64 9.07 3.65 -7.59
C ARG A 64 8.12 2.82 -6.70
N ILE A 65 7.37 3.47 -5.82
CA ILE A 65 6.35 2.80 -4.99
C ILE A 65 5.29 2.14 -5.86
N ILE A 66 4.84 2.84 -6.91
CA ILE A 66 3.84 2.30 -7.84
C ILE A 66 4.38 1.07 -8.56
N GLU A 67 5.58 1.17 -9.13
CA GLU A 67 6.22 0.06 -9.83
C GLU A 67 6.42 -1.16 -8.92
N ASP A 68 6.83 -0.93 -7.67
CA ASP A 68 7.10 -2.02 -6.71
C ASP A 68 5.81 -2.76 -6.32
N ILE A 69 4.74 -2.05 -5.94
CA ILE A 69 3.43 -2.66 -5.64
C ILE A 69 2.89 -3.44 -6.84
N LYS A 70 2.98 -2.85 -8.04
CA LYS A 70 2.54 -3.53 -9.27
C LYS A 70 3.36 -4.78 -9.53
N SER A 71 4.67 -4.74 -9.28
CA SER A 71 5.55 -5.89 -9.47
C SER A 71 5.21 -7.06 -8.53
N ARG A 72 4.87 -6.77 -7.26
CA ARG A 72 4.48 -7.75 -6.25
C ARG A 72 3.14 -8.42 -6.57
N ARG A 73 2.23 -7.69 -7.22
CA ARG A 73 0.91 -8.18 -7.64
C ARG A 73 0.90 -8.87 -9.00
N LYS A 74 2.03 -8.97 -9.71
CA LYS A 74 2.07 -9.66 -11.00
C LYS A 74 1.59 -11.10 -10.85
N HIS A 75 0.39 -11.37 -11.34
CA HIS A 75 0.06 -12.70 -11.81
C HIS A 75 1.07 -13.03 -12.93
N PRO A 76 1.78 -14.17 -12.87
CA PRO A 76 2.83 -14.51 -13.83
C PRO A 76 2.41 -14.53 -15.32
N HIS A 77 1.12 -14.34 -15.62
CA HIS A 77 0.53 -14.52 -16.94
C HIS A 77 -0.13 -13.27 -17.54
N MET A 78 -0.03 -12.08 -16.93
CA MET A 78 -0.61 -10.87 -17.50
C MET A 78 0.47 -9.88 -17.96
N PRO A 79 0.74 -9.75 -19.27
CA PRO A 79 1.63 -8.71 -19.77
C PRO A 79 1.01 -7.34 -19.50
N LEU A 80 1.75 -6.48 -18.80
CA LEU A 80 1.42 -5.05 -18.75
C LEU A 80 1.69 -4.47 -20.14
N PHE A 81 0.65 -4.39 -20.97
CA PHE A 81 0.74 -3.99 -22.38
C PHE A 81 0.95 -2.49 -22.60
N SER A 82 0.97 -1.65 -21.54
CA SER A 82 1.26 -0.21 -21.69
C SER A 82 2.18 0.32 -20.57
N THR A 83 3.05 1.25 -20.94
CA THR A 83 3.95 1.98 -20.02
C THR A 83 3.15 2.82 -19.02
N THR A 84 2.04 3.41 -19.46
CA THR A 84 1.12 4.18 -18.61
C THR A 84 0.51 3.32 -17.51
N ALA A 85 0.12 2.07 -17.83
CA ALA A 85 -0.36 1.13 -16.83
C ALA A 85 0.72 0.68 -15.85
N ARG A 86 2.00 1.03 -16.02
CA ARG A 86 3.03 0.78 -14.98
C ARG A 86 3.20 1.94 -14.01
N LYS A 87 2.71 3.14 -14.39
CA LYS A 87 2.98 4.40 -13.69
C LYS A 87 1.80 4.94 -12.89
N THR A 88 0.73 4.16 -12.75
CA THR A 88 -0.47 4.56 -12.03
C THR A 88 -0.94 3.49 -11.05
N PHE A 89 -1.77 3.85 -10.07
CA PHE A 89 -2.52 2.92 -9.24
C PHE A 89 -4.00 2.87 -9.65
N ASN A 90 -4.59 1.69 -9.65
CA ASN A 90 -6.03 1.53 -9.42
C ASN A 90 -6.33 1.48 -7.91
N LEU A 91 -7.61 1.47 -7.54
CA LEU A 91 -8.06 1.46 -6.15
C LEU A 91 -7.48 0.28 -5.34
N ASP A 92 -7.45 -0.94 -5.92
CA ASP A 92 -6.97 -2.12 -5.20
C ASP A 92 -5.45 -2.05 -4.94
N GLU A 93 -4.70 -1.47 -5.88
CA GLU A 93 -3.25 -1.27 -5.77
C GLU A 93 -2.94 -0.19 -4.73
N PHE A 94 -3.69 0.91 -4.73
CA PHE A 94 -3.61 1.91 -3.68
C PHE A 94 -3.94 1.30 -2.30
N PHE A 95 -5.01 0.51 -2.22
CA PHE A 95 -5.37 -0.17 -0.97
C PHE A 95 -4.26 -1.11 -0.50
N SER A 96 -3.60 -1.83 -1.40
CA SER A 96 -2.45 -2.68 -1.04
C SER A 96 -1.24 -1.91 -0.59
N TYR A 97 -0.99 -0.76 -1.21
CA TYR A 97 0.08 0.14 -0.78
C TYR A 97 -0.11 0.57 0.68
N LEU A 98 -1.33 0.92 1.10
CA LEU A 98 -1.59 1.35 2.48
C LEU A 98 -1.19 0.33 3.54
N PHE A 99 -1.23 -0.97 3.21
CA PHE A 99 -0.84 -2.08 4.11
C PHE A 99 0.56 -2.63 3.83
N SER A 100 1.32 -2.03 2.92
CA SER A 100 2.67 -2.48 2.61
C SER A 100 3.63 -2.13 3.74
N ILE A 101 4.14 -3.13 4.45
CA ILE A 101 5.09 -2.94 5.55
C ILE A 101 6.39 -2.27 5.05
N ASP A 102 6.83 -2.60 3.84
CA ASP A 102 8.11 -2.10 3.32
C ASP A 102 7.98 -0.70 2.68
N LEU A 103 6.80 -0.36 2.16
CA LEU A 103 6.59 0.88 1.39
C LEU A 103 5.75 1.92 2.12
N ASN A 104 4.97 1.50 3.11
CA ASN A 104 4.16 2.34 3.98
C ASN A 104 4.22 1.84 5.44
N PRO A 105 5.41 1.74 6.04
CA PRO A 105 5.53 1.29 7.43
C PRO A 105 4.84 2.29 8.37
N PRO A 106 4.14 1.82 9.42
CA PRO A 106 3.51 2.72 10.39
C PRO A 106 4.52 3.56 11.18
N ILE A 107 5.76 3.08 11.32
CA ILE A 107 6.87 3.73 12.00
C ILE A 107 8.14 3.46 11.21
N ASN A 108 8.99 4.49 11.03
CA ASN A 108 10.30 4.31 10.41
C ASN A 108 11.19 3.46 11.33
N PRO A 109 11.67 2.28 10.91
CA PRO A 109 12.42 1.36 11.77
C PRO A 109 13.87 1.79 12.03
N LYS A 110 14.28 2.99 11.61
CA LYS A 110 15.66 3.48 11.77
C LYS A 110 15.82 4.24 13.09
N VAL A 111 17.01 4.12 13.68
CA VAL A 111 17.37 4.92 14.85
C VAL A 111 17.59 6.37 14.41
N HIS A 112 16.71 7.26 14.86
CA HIS A 112 16.78 8.71 14.58
C HIS A 112 17.22 9.52 15.80
N GLN A 113 17.31 8.87 16.96
CA GLN A 113 17.75 9.48 18.21
C GLN A 113 19.27 9.66 18.16
N ASP A 114 19.76 10.71 18.81
CA ASP A 114 21.19 10.83 19.10
C ASP A 114 21.56 9.66 20.02
N MET A 115 22.42 8.74 19.57
CA MET A 115 22.93 7.60 20.35
C MET A 115 24.34 7.84 20.91
N THR A 116 24.79 9.10 20.91
CA THR A 116 26.12 9.52 21.39
C THR A 116 26.08 10.19 22.77
N ALA A 117 24.89 10.46 23.32
CA ALA A 117 24.73 11.06 24.63
C ALA A 117 25.06 10.06 25.77
N PRO A 118 25.24 10.53 27.01
CA PRO A 118 25.46 9.65 28.16
C PRO A 118 24.30 8.67 28.37
N LEU A 119 24.61 7.47 28.88
CA LEU A 119 23.62 6.39 29.08
C LEU A 119 22.42 6.80 29.95
N SER A 120 22.61 7.74 30.89
CA SER A 120 21.56 8.29 31.75
C SER A 120 20.48 9.09 31.01
N HIS A 121 20.69 9.44 29.73
CA HIS A 121 19.72 10.18 28.91
C HIS A 121 18.71 9.26 28.20
N TYR A 122 18.86 7.94 28.32
CA TYR A 122 18.01 6.96 27.64
C TYR A 122 17.17 6.16 28.63
N PHE A 123 15.95 5.84 28.24
CA PHE A 123 15.19 4.77 28.86
C PHE A 123 15.74 3.43 28.38
N ILE A 124 16.07 2.55 29.31
CA ILE A 124 16.66 1.23 29.04
C ILE A 124 15.66 0.18 29.54
N ASN A 125 15.35 -0.79 28.69
CA ASN A 125 14.51 -1.95 29.02
C ASN A 125 15.35 -3.11 29.56
#